data_AF-A0A2V7ANJ2-F1
#
_entry.id   AF-A0A2V7ANJ2-F1
#
_cell.length_a   1.000
_cell.length_b   1.000
_cell.length_c   1.000
_cell.angle_alpha   90.00
_cell.angle_beta   90.00
_cell.angle_gamma   90.00
#
_symmetry.space_group_name_H-M   'P 1'
#
loop_
_entity.id
_entity.type
_entity.pdbx_description
1 polymer ?
#
loop_
_entity_poly.entity_id
_entity_poly.type
_entity_poly.pdbx_seq_one_letter_code
_entity_poly.pdbx_strand_id
1 'polypeptide(L)'
;MASDRALAGQLERLARSARIVLVAGLPGTGKSLLIHQLAHLAADAGRVIHLLQWDVARPVFEASPAGRRYPMADGVTHAVVRKAVGLWARRALLEWQRRCAAPRHALIGEAPLVGNRLIELARRMDDATEPVLAAASCRFVIAVPSAAVRGFLEAERERRAARPLHPREREDAPPAVLKALWRELVGVAQALGIPVDAGGGEPPYDPLVYQRVYEALLRHRHADVAALQTVLPTSTFSVYEVAVSRVDLLPREEEADAAVREAEALFPDAPALARDVARWWVV
;
A
#
# COMPACT_ATOMS: atom_id res chain seq x y z
N MET A 1 -11.44 -23.92 2.14
CA MET A 1 -11.44 -24.70 0.88
C MET A 1 -12.09 -23.96 -0.30
N ALA A 2 -13.37 -23.56 -0.26
CA ALA A 2 -14.00 -22.83 -1.37
C ALA A 2 -13.52 -21.37 -1.47
N SER A 3 -13.39 -20.68 -0.33
CA SER A 3 -12.80 -19.34 -0.20
C SER A 3 -11.38 -19.27 -0.76
N ASP A 4 -10.58 -20.29 -0.49
CA ASP A 4 -9.16 -20.31 -0.85
C ASP A 4 -8.98 -20.53 -2.35
N ARG A 5 -9.86 -21.34 -2.97
CA ARG A 5 -9.93 -21.47 -4.43
C ARG A 5 -10.38 -20.17 -5.10
N ALA A 6 -11.33 -19.46 -4.50
CA ALA A 6 -11.78 -18.17 -5.03
C ALA A 6 -10.66 -17.12 -5.00
N LEU A 7 -9.94 -17.03 -3.89
CA LEU A 7 -8.77 -16.14 -3.76
C LEU A 7 -7.67 -16.55 -4.74
N ALA A 8 -7.29 -17.83 -4.79
CA ALA A 8 -6.28 -18.32 -5.73
C ALA A 8 -6.64 -17.99 -7.19
N GLY A 9 -7.87 -18.30 -7.60
CA GLY A 9 -8.35 -17.99 -8.95
C GLY A 9 -8.38 -16.49 -9.24
N GLN A 10 -8.68 -15.64 -8.25
CA GLN A 10 -8.59 -14.19 -8.39
C GLN A 10 -7.15 -13.72 -8.61
N LEU A 11 -6.20 -14.20 -7.80
CA LEU A 11 -4.79 -13.85 -7.92
C LEU A 11 -4.20 -14.32 -9.25
N GLU A 12 -4.55 -15.53 -9.70
CA GLU A 12 -4.15 -16.06 -11.01
C GLU A 12 -4.65 -15.19 -12.16
N ARG A 13 -5.93 -14.75 -12.12
CA ARG A 13 -6.48 -13.86 -13.14
C ARG A 13 -5.71 -12.53 -13.17
N LEU A 14 -5.54 -11.90 -12.01
CA LEU A 14 -4.80 -10.64 -11.89
C LEU A 14 -3.36 -10.77 -12.40
N ALA A 15 -2.65 -11.82 -11.97
CA ALA A 15 -1.28 -12.10 -12.37
C ALA A 15 -1.13 -12.29 -13.89
N ARG A 16 -2.13 -12.85 -14.57
CA ARG A 16 -2.11 -13.07 -16.02
C ARG A 16 -2.55 -11.87 -16.84
N SER A 17 -3.58 -11.13 -16.40
CA SER A 17 -4.25 -10.13 -17.25
C SER A 17 -3.98 -8.68 -16.88
N ALA A 18 -3.74 -8.36 -15.60
CA ALA A 18 -3.55 -6.97 -15.17
C ALA A 18 -2.14 -6.50 -15.51
N ARG A 19 -2.00 -5.24 -15.97
CA ARG A 19 -0.71 -4.61 -16.22
C ARG A 19 -0.09 -4.09 -14.93
N ILE A 20 -0.93 -3.50 -14.09
CA ILE A 20 -0.57 -2.91 -12.81
C ILE A 20 -1.51 -3.50 -11.76
N VAL A 21 -0.97 -4.04 -10.67
CA VAL A 21 -1.73 -4.51 -9.51
C VAL A 21 -1.21 -3.81 -8.26
N LEU A 22 -2.03 -2.96 -7.63
CA LEU A 22 -1.68 -2.22 -6.42
C LEU A 22 -2.43 -2.81 -5.23
N VAL A 23 -1.71 -3.41 -4.30
CA VAL A 23 -2.28 -4.05 -3.11
C VAL A 23 -2.44 -3.02 -2.00
N ALA A 24 -3.69 -2.72 -1.67
CA ALA A 24 -4.07 -1.73 -0.67
C ALA A 24 -4.45 -2.36 0.67
N GLY A 25 -4.13 -1.67 1.76
CA GLY A 25 -4.49 -2.13 3.09
C GLY A 25 -3.59 -1.64 4.23
N LEU A 26 -4.05 -1.81 5.46
CA LEU A 26 -3.25 -1.47 6.64
C LEU A 26 -2.01 -2.36 6.78
N PRO A 27 -0.97 -1.90 7.50
CA PRO A 27 0.05 -2.82 8.01
C PRO A 27 -0.63 -3.99 8.75
N GLY A 28 -0.11 -5.20 8.57
CA GLY A 28 -0.69 -6.40 9.20
C GLY A 28 -1.96 -6.98 8.57
N THR A 29 -2.34 -6.57 7.35
CA THR A 29 -3.51 -7.15 6.65
C THR A 29 -3.19 -8.19 5.60
N GLY A 30 -1.93 -8.62 5.48
CA GLY A 30 -1.51 -9.65 4.52
C GLY A 30 -1.11 -9.13 3.14
N LYS A 31 -0.92 -7.81 2.97
CA LYS A 31 -0.48 -7.22 1.70
C LYS A 31 0.80 -7.83 1.14
N SER A 32 1.83 -7.95 1.97
CA SER A 32 3.14 -8.50 1.56
C SER A 32 3.01 -9.93 1.04
N LEU A 33 2.12 -10.73 1.66
CA LEU A 33 1.80 -12.07 1.19
C LEU A 33 1.10 -12.04 -0.17
N LEU A 34 0.12 -11.15 -0.38
CA LEU A 34 -0.52 -11.00 -1.69
C LEU A 34 0.47 -10.56 -2.77
N ILE A 35 1.34 -9.60 -2.48
CA ILE A 35 2.39 -9.14 -3.40
C ILE A 35 3.33 -10.30 -3.75
N HIS A 36 3.76 -11.07 -2.74
CA HIS A 36 4.58 -12.26 -2.93
C HIS A 36 3.89 -13.27 -3.86
N GLN A 37 2.65 -13.67 -3.56
CA GLN A 37 1.92 -14.64 -4.37
C GLN A 37 1.67 -14.15 -5.80
N LEU A 38 1.30 -12.88 -5.98
CA LEU A 38 1.13 -12.28 -7.30
C LEU A 38 2.42 -12.28 -8.11
N ALA A 39 3.56 -12.01 -7.48
CA ALA A 39 4.85 -12.00 -8.16
C ALA A 39 5.24 -13.40 -8.66
N HIS A 40 5.05 -14.44 -7.83
CA HIS A 40 5.27 -15.83 -8.23
C HIS A 40 4.33 -16.25 -9.37
N LEU A 41 3.02 -16.04 -9.22
CA LEU A 41 2.04 -16.40 -10.25
C LEU A 41 2.28 -15.66 -11.58
N ALA A 42 2.70 -14.40 -11.53
CA ALA A 42 3.01 -13.63 -12.74
C ALA A 42 4.32 -14.11 -13.38
N ALA A 43 5.34 -14.46 -12.59
CA ALA A 43 6.58 -15.04 -13.09
C ALA A 43 6.35 -16.41 -13.74
N ASP A 44 5.53 -17.27 -13.13
CA ASP A 44 5.12 -18.56 -13.68
C ASP A 44 4.33 -18.40 -14.99
N ALA A 45 3.61 -17.27 -15.15
CA ALA A 45 2.96 -16.88 -16.40
C ALA A 45 3.92 -16.26 -17.44
N GLY A 46 5.24 -16.30 -17.19
CA GLY A 46 6.27 -15.79 -18.10
C GLY A 46 6.40 -14.26 -18.12
N ARG A 47 5.94 -13.57 -17.08
CA ARG A 47 5.95 -12.10 -17.01
C ARG A 47 7.23 -11.58 -16.37
N VAL A 48 7.65 -10.40 -16.81
CA VAL A 48 8.74 -9.63 -16.21
C VAL A 48 8.17 -8.79 -15.07
N ILE A 49 8.62 -9.05 -13.85
CA ILE A 49 8.04 -8.45 -12.63
C ILE A 49 8.75 -7.16 -12.26
N HIS A 50 7.95 -6.15 -11.95
CA HIS A 50 8.37 -4.84 -11.46
C HIS A 50 7.67 -4.57 -10.13
N LEU A 51 8.40 -4.12 -9.10
CA LEU A 51 7.82 -3.85 -7.79
C LEU A 51 7.84 -2.36 -7.44
N LEU A 52 6.73 -1.86 -6.90
CA LEU A 52 6.66 -0.52 -6.32
C LEU A 52 6.31 -0.66 -4.83
N GLN A 53 7.24 -0.40 -3.93
CA GLN A 53 7.03 -0.58 -2.50
C GLN A 53 7.34 0.70 -1.73
N TRP A 54 6.42 1.10 -0.85
CA TRP A 54 6.56 2.31 -0.03
C TRP A 54 7.85 2.29 0.79
N ASP A 55 8.12 1.20 1.51
CA ASP A 55 9.30 1.07 2.38
C ASP A 55 10.62 0.94 1.62
N VAL A 56 10.57 0.79 0.29
CA VAL A 56 11.75 0.72 -0.57
C VAL A 56 12.01 2.07 -1.26
N ALA A 57 10.96 2.76 -1.67
CA ALA A 57 11.07 4.09 -2.27
C ALA A 57 11.37 5.17 -1.21
N ARG A 58 10.68 5.13 -0.06
CA ARG A 58 10.78 6.16 1.00
C ARG A 58 12.21 6.47 1.43
N PRO A 59 13.10 5.50 1.71
CA PRO A 59 14.43 5.81 2.22
C PRO A 59 15.28 6.70 1.29
N VAL A 60 15.06 6.63 -0.02
CA VAL A 60 15.75 7.50 -0.98
C VAL A 60 15.33 8.96 -0.81
N PHE A 61 14.05 9.22 -0.53
CA PHE A 61 13.57 10.56 -0.23
C PHE A 61 14.11 11.06 1.10
N GLU A 62 14.08 10.24 2.14
CA GLU A 62 14.62 10.58 3.46
C GLU A 62 16.13 10.90 3.39
N ALA A 63 16.86 10.22 2.50
CA ALA A 63 18.29 10.44 2.27
C ALA A 63 18.61 11.63 1.35
N SER A 64 17.68 12.06 0.50
CA SER A 64 17.90 13.14 -0.48
C SER A 64 18.25 14.48 0.19
N PRO A 65 19.08 15.35 -0.43
CA PRO A 65 19.38 16.68 0.11
C PRO A 65 18.17 17.48 0.57
N ALA A 66 17.10 17.50 -0.22
CA ALA A 66 15.86 18.19 0.10
C ALA A 66 15.11 17.50 1.26
N GLY A 67 15.05 16.16 1.26
CA GLY A 67 14.33 15.38 2.25
C GLY A 67 14.97 15.36 3.64
N ARG A 68 16.31 15.51 3.74
CA ARG A 68 17.02 15.61 5.03
C ARG A 68 16.57 16.78 5.91
N ARG A 69 15.89 17.79 5.34
CA ARG A 69 15.24 18.88 6.10
C ARG A 69 14.02 18.42 6.90
N TYR A 70 13.50 17.23 6.60
CA TYR A 70 12.26 16.68 7.13
C TYR A 70 12.52 15.31 7.76
N PRO A 71 13.31 15.24 8.84
CA PRO A 71 13.65 13.97 9.48
C PRO A 71 12.40 13.27 10.01
N MET A 72 12.47 11.94 10.10
CA MET A 72 11.48 11.13 10.78
C MET A 72 11.41 11.54 12.26
N ALA A 73 10.19 11.67 12.79
CA ALA A 73 9.95 11.95 14.20
C ALA A 73 9.11 10.80 14.78
N ASP A 74 9.53 10.24 15.92
CA ASP A 74 8.83 9.15 16.62
C ASP A 74 8.47 7.94 15.72
N GLY A 75 9.34 7.59 14.77
CA GLY A 75 9.10 6.50 13.81
C GLY A 75 8.08 6.83 12.71
N VAL A 76 7.65 8.09 12.59
CA VAL A 76 6.68 8.56 11.60
C VAL A 76 7.36 9.41 10.55
N THR A 77 7.25 9.00 9.29
CA THR A 77 7.75 9.75 8.13
C THR A 77 7.09 11.12 8.04
N HIS A 78 7.89 12.16 7.85
CA HIS A 78 7.41 13.53 7.77
C HIS A 78 6.36 13.71 6.64
N ALA A 79 5.39 14.60 6.87
CA ALA A 79 4.28 14.87 5.95
C ALA A 79 4.73 15.26 4.54
N VAL A 80 5.76 16.12 4.43
CA VAL A 80 6.34 16.54 3.14
C VAL A 80 6.88 15.33 2.37
N VAL A 81 7.62 14.45 3.04
CA VAL A 81 8.18 13.24 2.40
C VAL A 81 7.06 12.32 1.94
N ARG A 82 6.03 12.11 2.76
CA ARG A 82 4.83 11.33 2.37
C ARG A 82 4.17 11.85 1.10
N LYS A 83 3.98 13.17 1.03
CA LYS A 83 3.43 13.84 -0.16
C LYS A 83 4.33 13.66 -1.39
N ALA A 84 5.63 13.91 -1.23
CA ALA A 84 6.62 13.82 -2.30
C ALA A 84 6.68 12.41 -2.91
N VAL A 85 6.70 11.36 -2.08
CA VAL A 85 6.71 9.97 -2.53
C VAL A 85 5.44 9.66 -3.32
N GLY A 86 4.27 10.15 -2.89
CA GLY A 86 3.01 9.97 -3.62
C GLY A 86 2.99 10.63 -5.00
N LEU A 87 3.43 11.89 -5.08
CA LEU A 87 3.55 12.63 -6.35
C LEU A 87 4.56 11.97 -7.30
N TRP A 88 5.70 11.52 -6.78
CA TRP A 88 6.65 10.74 -7.56
C TRP A 88 6.06 9.42 -8.05
N ALA A 89 5.37 8.66 -7.19
CA ALA A 89 4.82 7.35 -7.56
C ALA A 89 3.87 7.46 -8.76
N ARG A 90 3.05 8.52 -8.82
CA ARG A 90 2.22 8.79 -10.01
C ARG A 90 3.05 8.93 -11.28
N ARG A 91 4.10 9.74 -11.26
CA ARG A 91 5.00 9.91 -12.43
C ARG A 91 5.75 8.63 -12.76
N ALA A 92 6.20 7.90 -11.74
CA ALA A 92 6.91 6.64 -11.91
C ALA A 92 6.05 5.58 -12.61
N LEU A 93 4.75 5.50 -12.30
CA LEU A 93 3.81 4.61 -12.98
C LEU A 93 3.62 4.96 -14.46
N LEU A 94 3.43 6.25 -14.77
CA LEU A 94 3.29 6.71 -16.16
C LEU A 94 4.54 6.39 -16.97
N GLU A 95 5.71 6.68 -16.39
CA GLU A 95 6.97 6.48 -17.06
C GLU A 95 7.31 4.99 -17.21
N TRP A 96 7.00 4.17 -16.20
CA TRP A 96 7.09 2.72 -16.31
C TRP A 96 6.19 2.19 -17.43
N GLN A 97 4.94 2.65 -17.51
CA GLN A 97 4.01 2.22 -18.55
C GLN A 97 4.53 2.56 -19.95
N ARG A 98 5.23 3.69 -20.13
CA ARG A 98 5.89 4.07 -21.38
C ARG A 98 7.09 3.18 -21.71
N ARG A 99 8.01 3.01 -20.76
CA ARG A 99 9.24 2.20 -20.95
C ARG A 99 8.96 0.71 -21.12
N CYS A 100 7.93 0.20 -20.46
CA CYS A 100 7.62 -1.22 -20.37
C CYS A 100 6.31 -1.58 -21.10
N ALA A 101 6.02 -0.95 -22.24
CA ALA A 101 4.74 -1.08 -22.95
C ALA A 101 4.36 -2.52 -23.35
N ALA A 102 5.34 -3.42 -23.55
CA ALA A 102 5.07 -4.79 -23.97
C ALA A 102 4.27 -5.57 -22.89
N PRO A 103 3.21 -6.33 -23.25
CA PRO A 103 2.28 -6.96 -22.30
C PRO A 103 2.92 -7.88 -21.26
N ARG A 104 4.07 -8.48 -21.60
CA ARG A 104 4.85 -9.35 -20.69
C ARG A 104 5.29 -8.66 -19.40
N HIS A 105 5.38 -7.33 -19.36
CA HIS A 105 5.73 -6.61 -18.12
C HIS A 105 4.52 -6.52 -17.18
N ALA A 106 4.76 -6.72 -15.89
CA ALA A 106 3.76 -6.58 -14.82
C ALA A 106 4.34 -5.70 -13.71
N LEU A 107 3.59 -4.71 -13.25
CA LEU A 107 3.92 -3.94 -12.05
C LEU A 107 3.04 -4.38 -10.90
N ILE A 108 3.65 -4.75 -9.79
CA ILE A 108 2.97 -5.10 -8.54
C ILE A 108 3.41 -4.10 -7.48
N GLY A 109 2.48 -3.35 -6.92
CA GLY A 109 2.78 -2.31 -5.96
C GLY A 109 2.10 -2.51 -4.61
N GLU A 110 2.68 -1.92 -3.58
CA GLU A 110 2.02 -1.71 -2.30
C GLU A 110 1.42 -0.30 -2.26
N ALA A 111 0.19 -0.18 -1.77
CA ALA A 111 -0.49 1.09 -1.53
C ALA A 111 -1.00 1.15 -0.08
N PRO A 112 -0.20 1.62 0.89
CA PRO A 112 -0.65 1.68 2.29
C PRO A 112 -1.86 2.61 2.49
N LEU A 113 -1.96 3.69 1.71
CA LEU A 113 -3.00 4.74 1.67
C LEU A 113 -3.19 5.51 2.99
N VAL A 114 -3.42 4.79 4.09
CA VAL A 114 -3.69 5.34 5.42
C VAL A 114 -2.50 6.15 5.94
N GLY A 115 -2.82 7.31 6.52
CA GLY A 115 -1.84 8.29 6.96
C GLY A 115 -1.13 8.97 5.80
N ASN A 116 -1.83 9.25 4.69
CA ASN A 116 -1.29 9.96 3.53
C ASN A 116 -0.09 9.26 2.85
N ARG A 117 -0.04 7.93 2.87
CA ARG A 117 1.05 7.15 2.25
C ARG A 117 0.63 6.64 0.87
N LEU A 118 1.15 7.24 -0.19
CA LEU A 118 0.74 6.96 -1.59
C LEU A 118 -0.75 7.20 -1.88
N ILE A 119 -1.41 8.06 -1.10
CA ILE A 119 -2.84 8.34 -1.29
C ILE A 119 -3.13 9.03 -2.63
N GLU A 120 -2.11 9.67 -3.19
CA GLU A 120 -2.08 10.26 -4.52
C GLU A 120 -2.43 9.22 -5.60
N LEU A 121 -2.14 7.92 -5.38
CA LEU A 121 -2.55 6.86 -6.32
C LEU A 121 -4.06 6.62 -6.32
N ALA A 122 -4.75 6.89 -5.21
CA ALA A 122 -6.20 6.73 -5.06
C ALA A 122 -6.98 7.98 -5.48
N ARG A 123 -6.45 9.17 -5.17
CA ARG A 123 -7.05 10.47 -5.52
C ARG A 123 -7.11 10.67 -7.03
N ARG A 124 -8.24 11.18 -7.52
CA ARG A 124 -8.33 11.68 -8.89
C ARG A 124 -7.53 12.98 -8.99
N MET A 125 -6.58 13.03 -9.92
CA MET A 125 -5.76 14.22 -10.16
C MET A 125 -5.79 14.56 -11.65
N ASP A 126 -5.73 15.84 -11.99
CA ASP A 126 -5.66 16.30 -13.38
C ASP A 126 -4.20 16.25 -13.86
N ASP A 127 -3.73 15.04 -14.15
CA ASP A 127 -2.39 14.80 -14.67
C ASP A 127 -2.37 13.67 -15.72
N ALA A 128 -1.22 13.54 -16.39
CA ALA A 128 -1.02 12.53 -17.43
C ALA A 128 -1.00 11.07 -16.89
N THR A 129 -0.91 10.87 -15.58
CA THR A 129 -0.95 9.55 -14.95
C THR A 129 -2.39 9.07 -14.75
N GLU A 130 -3.35 9.98 -14.59
CA GLU A 130 -4.73 9.63 -14.29
C GLU A 130 -5.35 8.61 -15.27
N PRO A 131 -5.17 8.71 -16.61
CA PRO A 131 -5.64 7.67 -17.53
C PRO A 131 -5.03 6.29 -17.28
N VAL A 132 -3.79 6.21 -16.77
CA VAL A 132 -3.12 4.95 -16.43
C VAL A 132 -3.76 4.31 -15.20
N LEU A 133 -4.04 5.11 -14.16
CA LEU A 133 -4.66 4.65 -12.92
C LEU A 133 -6.16 4.32 -13.06
N ALA A 134 -6.85 5.00 -13.98
CA ALA A 134 -8.25 4.77 -14.28
C ALA A 134 -8.47 3.64 -15.31
N ALA A 135 -7.42 3.14 -15.97
CA ALA A 135 -7.55 2.07 -16.97
C ALA A 135 -7.91 0.73 -16.31
N ALA A 136 -8.75 -0.07 -16.98
CA ALA A 136 -9.11 -1.42 -16.53
C ALA A 136 -7.91 -2.37 -16.33
N SER A 137 -6.77 -2.07 -16.98
CA SER A 137 -5.50 -2.79 -16.83
C SER A 137 -4.75 -2.46 -15.53
N CYS A 138 -5.14 -1.40 -14.80
CA CYS A 138 -4.66 -1.06 -13.48
C CYS A 138 -5.71 -1.50 -12.45
N ARG A 139 -5.35 -2.46 -11.59
CA ARG A 139 -6.24 -3.02 -10.57
C ARG A 139 -5.72 -2.68 -9.19
N PHE A 140 -6.60 -2.22 -8.32
CA PHE A 140 -6.33 -2.15 -6.88
C PHE A 140 -6.89 -3.40 -6.22
N VAL A 141 -6.16 -3.98 -5.27
CA VAL A 141 -6.60 -5.16 -4.52
C VAL A 141 -6.63 -4.81 -3.05
N ILE A 142 -7.81 -4.78 -2.45
CA ILE A 142 -8.00 -4.50 -1.03
C ILE A 142 -7.78 -5.78 -0.24
N ALA A 143 -6.71 -5.84 0.55
CA ALA A 143 -6.44 -6.97 1.43
C ALA A 143 -7.36 -6.90 2.67
N VAL A 144 -8.39 -7.75 2.71
CA VAL A 144 -9.41 -7.79 3.79
C VAL A 144 -9.29 -9.12 4.54
N PRO A 145 -8.52 -9.19 5.64
CA PRO A 145 -8.49 -10.37 6.49
C PRO A 145 -9.79 -10.53 7.28
N SER A 146 -10.18 -11.76 7.56
CA SER A 146 -11.16 -12.03 8.62
C SER A 146 -10.60 -11.62 9.98
N ALA A 147 -11.46 -11.45 11.00
CA ALA A 147 -10.99 -11.14 12.35
C ALA A 147 -10.01 -12.19 12.89
N ALA A 148 -10.23 -13.47 12.59
CA ALA A 148 -9.33 -14.55 12.96
C ALA A 148 -7.96 -14.45 12.25
N VAL A 149 -7.95 -14.20 10.94
CA VAL A 149 -6.71 -14.02 10.18
C VAL A 149 -5.98 -12.75 10.65
N ARG A 150 -6.70 -11.67 10.93
CA ARG A 150 -6.12 -10.44 11.47
C ARG A 150 -5.43 -10.69 12.81
N GLY A 151 -6.10 -11.36 13.75
CA GLY A 151 -5.50 -11.70 15.04
C GLY A 151 -4.25 -12.59 14.90
N PHE A 152 -4.27 -13.55 13.97
CA PHE A 152 -3.09 -14.36 13.65
C PHE A 152 -1.93 -13.50 13.12
N LEU A 153 -2.18 -12.60 12.16
CA LEU A 153 -1.16 -11.75 11.57
C LEU A 153 -0.54 -10.79 12.59
N GLU A 154 -1.33 -10.27 13.53
CA GLU A 154 -0.85 -9.43 14.63
C GLU A 154 0.06 -10.21 15.59
N ALA A 155 -0.35 -11.43 15.97
CA ALA A 155 0.44 -12.29 16.83
C ALA A 155 1.76 -12.75 16.17
N GLU A 156 1.72 -13.08 14.87
CA GLU A 156 2.93 -13.46 14.13
C GLU A 156 3.90 -12.29 13.99
N ARG A 157 3.40 -11.06 13.78
CA ARG A 157 4.25 -9.86 13.74
C ARG A 157 5.03 -9.67 15.03
N GLU A 158 4.36 -9.83 16.18
CA GLU A 158 5.02 -9.73 17.48
C GLU A 158 6.12 -10.80 17.64
N ARG A 159 5.84 -12.05 17.22
CA ARG A 159 6.84 -13.12 17.25
C ARG A 159 8.02 -12.87 16.32
N ARG A 160 7.77 -12.42 15.09
CA ARG A 160 8.78 -12.18 14.05
C ARG A 160 9.63 -10.93 14.35
N ALA A 161 9.07 -9.93 15.03
CA ALA A 161 9.87 -8.80 15.54
C ALA A 161 10.95 -9.28 16.52
N ALA A 162 10.63 -10.26 17.38
CA ALA A 162 11.59 -10.87 18.30
C ALA A 162 12.54 -11.89 17.63
N ARG A 163 12.07 -12.62 16.62
CA ARG A 163 12.83 -13.66 15.90
C ARG A 163 12.59 -13.59 14.38
N PRO A 164 13.23 -12.63 13.71
CA PRO A 164 12.97 -12.38 12.30
C PRO A 164 13.65 -13.41 11.40
N LEU A 165 12.99 -13.78 10.31
CA LEU A 165 13.58 -14.48 9.17
C LEU A 165 14.17 -13.52 8.14
N HIS A 166 13.72 -12.27 8.14
CA HIS A 166 14.18 -11.23 7.21
C HIS A 166 14.35 -9.89 7.94
N PRO A 167 15.37 -9.08 7.61
CA PRO A 167 15.62 -7.80 8.30
C PRO A 167 14.40 -6.88 8.40
N ARG A 168 13.61 -6.77 7.32
CA ARG A 168 12.37 -5.95 7.28
C ARG A 168 11.30 -6.36 8.30
N GLU A 169 11.33 -7.59 8.83
CA GLU A 169 10.37 -8.01 9.87
C GLU A 169 10.63 -7.31 11.21
N ARG A 170 11.84 -6.77 11.43
CA ARG A 170 12.12 -5.92 12.62
C ARG A 170 11.53 -4.53 12.49
N GLU A 171 11.31 -4.08 11.25
CA GLU A 171 10.78 -2.77 10.92
C GLU A 171 9.24 -2.78 10.81
N ASP A 172 8.62 -3.95 10.99
CA ASP A 172 7.18 -4.08 10.96
C ASP A 172 6.51 -3.28 12.08
N ALA A 173 5.41 -2.60 11.72
CA ALA A 173 4.66 -1.79 12.67
C ALA A 173 4.23 -2.62 13.91
N PRO A 174 4.53 -2.16 15.13
CA PRO A 174 4.20 -2.87 16.36
C PRO A 174 2.69 -2.84 16.65
N PRO A 175 2.16 -3.72 17.52
CA PRO A 175 0.73 -3.83 17.79
C PRO A 175 0.04 -2.51 18.18
N ALA A 176 0.73 -1.65 18.95
CA ALA A 176 0.19 -0.35 19.35
C ALA A 176 -0.09 0.57 18.14
N VAL A 177 0.77 0.53 17.11
CA VAL A 177 0.59 1.27 15.86
C VAL A 177 -0.57 0.70 15.05
N LEU A 178 -0.71 -0.63 15.00
CA LEU A 178 -1.84 -1.27 14.31
C LEU A 178 -3.19 -0.86 14.90
N LYS A 179 -3.27 -0.79 16.24
CA LYS A 179 -4.43 -0.30 16.97
C LYS A 179 -4.71 1.17 16.71
N ALA A 180 -3.68 2.02 16.71
CA ALA A 180 -3.82 3.45 16.40
C ALA A 180 -4.34 3.67 14.97
N LEU A 181 -3.82 2.93 13.99
CA LEU A 181 -4.28 2.98 12.60
C LEU A 181 -5.71 2.46 12.44
N TRP A 182 -6.12 1.46 13.23
CA TRP A 182 -7.51 1.01 13.25
C TRP A 182 -8.44 2.08 13.82
N ARG A 183 -8.06 2.72 14.94
CA ARG A 183 -8.82 3.85 15.50
C ARG A 183 -8.95 5.01 14.52
N GLU A 184 -7.89 5.32 13.79
CA GLU A 184 -7.93 6.32 12.71
C GLU A 184 -8.94 5.92 11.63
N LEU A 185 -8.92 4.66 11.16
CA LEU A 185 -9.90 4.17 10.18
C LEU A 185 -11.33 4.21 10.69
N VAL A 186 -11.57 3.94 11.98
CA VAL A 186 -12.91 4.07 12.58
C VAL A 186 -13.37 5.52 12.56
N GLY A 187 -12.50 6.48 12.88
CA GLY A 187 -12.80 7.91 12.76
C GLY A 187 -13.13 8.31 11.32
N VAL A 188 -12.40 7.77 10.33
CA VAL A 188 -12.70 7.96 8.91
C VAL A 188 -14.04 7.33 8.53
N ALA A 189 -14.32 6.11 8.99
CA ALA A 189 -15.60 5.44 8.74
C ALA A 189 -16.78 6.29 9.22
N GLN A 190 -16.69 6.83 10.44
CA GLN A 190 -17.69 7.74 11.00
C GLN A 190 -17.83 9.02 10.15
N ALA A 191 -16.72 9.63 9.74
CA ALA A 191 -16.73 10.82 8.88
C ALA A 191 -17.34 10.56 7.49
N LEU A 192 -17.26 9.32 7.00
CA LEU A 192 -17.88 8.86 5.75
C LEU A 192 -19.34 8.39 5.94
N GLY A 193 -19.88 8.41 7.16
CA GLY A 193 -21.22 7.91 7.47
C GLY A 193 -21.36 6.38 7.39
N ILE A 194 -20.24 5.65 7.46
CA ILE A 194 -20.23 4.19 7.54
C ILE A 194 -20.59 3.79 8.98
N PRO A 195 -21.64 2.97 9.21
CA PRO A 195 -21.99 2.52 10.55
C PRO A 195 -20.84 1.75 11.19
N VAL A 196 -20.49 2.14 12.42
CA VAL A 196 -19.49 1.44 13.25
C VAL A 196 -20.12 1.13 14.59
N ASP A 197 -20.00 -0.11 15.03
CA ASP A 197 -20.29 -0.48 16.41
C ASP A 197 -19.11 -0.10 17.30
N ALA A 198 -19.16 1.11 17.84
CA ALA A 198 -18.03 1.66 18.60
C ALA A 198 -17.93 1.08 20.03
N GLY A 199 -19.01 0.48 20.57
CA GLY A 199 -19.08 0.13 21.99
C GLY A 199 -18.65 1.28 22.93
N GLY A 200 -18.47 0.98 24.22
CA GLY A 200 -17.89 1.93 25.19
C GLY A 200 -16.35 1.89 25.27
N GLY A 201 -15.67 1.17 24.37
CA GLY A 201 -14.25 0.79 24.49
C GLY A 201 -13.46 0.86 23.17
N GLU A 202 -12.30 0.18 23.12
CA GLU A 202 -11.52 0.07 21.87
C GLU A 202 -12.32 -0.75 20.84
N PRO A 203 -12.67 -0.18 19.68
CA PRO A 203 -13.54 -0.86 18.72
C PRO A 203 -12.82 -2.09 18.17
N PRO A 204 -13.46 -3.28 18.17
CA PRO A 204 -12.86 -4.47 17.59
C PRO A 204 -12.64 -4.28 16.09
N TYR A 205 -11.69 -5.02 15.51
CA TYR A 205 -11.51 -5.04 14.06
C TYR A 205 -12.77 -5.60 13.39
N ASP A 206 -13.37 -4.81 12.51
CA ASP A 206 -14.51 -5.23 11.68
C ASP A 206 -14.09 -5.25 10.19
N PRO A 207 -14.04 -6.43 9.55
CA PRO A 207 -13.64 -6.54 8.15
C PRO A 207 -14.59 -5.80 7.19
N LEU A 208 -15.87 -5.66 7.53
CA LEU A 208 -16.86 -4.97 6.69
C LEU A 208 -16.67 -3.46 6.74
N VAL A 209 -16.49 -2.88 7.94
CA VAL A 209 -16.16 -1.46 8.10
C VAL A 209 -14.85 -1.16 7.38
N TYR A 210 -13.83 -1.99 7.59
CA TYR A 210 -12.54 -1.88 6.93
C TYR A 210 -12.68 -1.89 5.40
N GLN A 211 -13.38 -2.87 4.83
CA GLN A 211 -13.60 -2.98 3.39
C GLN A 211 -14.28 -1.72 2.84
N ARG A 212 -15.37 -1.27 3.46
CA ARG A 212 -16.15 -0.11 3.00
C ARG A 212 -15.34 1.19 2.99
N VAL A 213 -14.46 1.39 3.97
CA VAL A 213 -13.56 2.55 3.96
C VAL A 213 -12.61 2.48 2.77
N TYR A 214 -11.97 1.34 2.50
CA TYR A 214 -11.09 1.20 1.34
C TYR A 214 -11.81 1.31 0.00
N GLU A 215 -13.03 0.80 -0.12
CA GLU A 215 -13.88 0.99 -1.30
C GLU A 215 -14.19 2.47 -1.52
N ALA A 216 -14.49 3.23 -0.46
CA ALA A 216 -14.70 4.67 -0.54
C ALA A 216 -13.43 5.41 -0.97
N LEU A 217 -12.27 5.05 -0.42
CA LEU A 217 -10.97 5.60 -0.80
C LEU A 217 -10.60 5.31 -2.26
N LEU A 218 -11.04 4.17 -2.79
CA LEU A 218 -10.73 3.70 -4.13
C LEU A 218 -11.90 3.89 -5.11
N ARG A 219 -12.88 4.74 -4.79
CA ARG A 219 -14.09 4.97 -5.62
C ARG A 219 -13.80 5.40 -7.06
N HIS A 220 -12.62 5.96 -7.32
CA HIS A 220 -12.16 6.39 -8.65
C HIS A 220 -11.25 5.36 -9.34
N ARG A 221 -11.12 4.16 -8.77
CA ARG A 221 -10.21 3.11 -9.22
C ARG A 221 -10.94 1.80 -9.46
N HIS A 222 -10.34 0.95 -10.28
CA HIS A 222 -10.78 -0.41 -10.47
C HIS A 222 -10.31 -1.29 -9.30
N ALA A 223 -11.12 -1.38 -8.25
CA ALA A 223 -10.79 -2.13 -7.05
C ALA A 223 -11.44 -3.52 -7.02
N ASP A 224 -10.68 -4.51 -6.55
CA ASP A 224 -11.14 -5.85 -6.19
C ASP A 224 -10.91 -6.08 -4.70
N VAL A 225 -11.79 -6.85 -4.05
CA VAL A 225 -11.60 -7.27 -2.66
C VAL A 225 -10.93 -8.63 -2.65
N ALA A 226 -9.80 -8.76 -1.93
CA ALA A 226 -9.16 -10.04 -1.64
C ALA A 226 -9.48 -10.43 -0.19
N ALA A 227 -10.52 -11.25 -0.04
CA ALA A 227 -10.95 -11.75 1.27
C ALA A 227 -9.98 -12.84 1.77
N LEU A 228 -9.22 -12.54 2.82
CA LEU A 228 -8.30 -13.49 3.45
C LEU A 228 -9.00 -14.19 4.62
N GLN A 229 -9.60 -15.34 4.31
CA GLN A 229 -10.41 -16.09 5.27
C GLN A 229 -9.63 -17.20 5.98
N THR A 230 -8.45 -17.57 5.46
CA THR A 230 -7.65 -18.68 5.95
C THR A 230 -6.21 -18.24 6.13
N VAL A 231 -5.59 -18.71 7.20
CA VAL A 231 -4.16 -18.51 7.45
C VAL A 231 -3.39 -19.39 6.47
N LEU A 232 -2.61 -18.75 5.60
CA LEU A 232 -1.70 -19.46 4.71
C LEU A 232 -0.41 -19.78 5.46
N PRO A 233 0.18 -20.97 5.26
CA PRO A 233 1.39 -21.36 5.97
C PRO A 233 2.58 -20.52 5.49
N THR A 234 3.07 -19.62 6.35
CA THR A 234 4.27 -18.77 6.14
C THR A 234 5.35 -19.04 7.19
N SER A 235 5.35 -20.22 7.82
CA SER A 235 6.27 -20.53 8.91
C SER A 235 7.72 -20.69 8.41
N THR A 236 7.89 -21.20 7.20
CA THR A 236 9.18 -21.60 6.62
C THR A 236 9.85 -20.54 5.73
N PHE A 237 9.19 -19.42 5.45
CA PHE A 237 9.73 -18.37 4.57
C PHE A 237 9.26 -16.97 5.01
N SER A 238 9.99 -15.93 4.60
CA SER A 238 9.56 -14.55 4.80
C SER A 238 8.77 -14.03 3.60
N VAL A 239 7.67 -13.34 3.84
CA VAL A 239 6.86 -12.69 2.78
C VAL A 239 7.60 -11.55 2.07
N TYR A 240 8.72 -11.07 2.62
CA TYR A 240 9.57 -10.06 1.99
C TYR A 240 10.60 -10.66 1.03
N GLU A 241 10.85 -11.97 1.14
CA GLU A 241 11.72 -12.73 0.26
C GLU A 241 10.90 -13.24 -0.92
N VAL A 242 10.82 -12.45 -1.99
CA VAL A 242 10.17 -12.87 -3.23
C VAL A 242 11.24 -13.53 -4.11
N ALA A 243 11.23 -14.86 -4.16
CA ALA A 243 12.23 -15.66 -4.86
C ALA A 243 11.98 -15.74 -6.39
N VAL A 244 11.70 -14.60 -7.02
CA VAL A 244 11.63 -14.45 -8.48
C VAL A 244 12.42 -13.25 -8.96
N SER A 245 12.90 -13.29 -10.21
CA SER A 245 13.58 -12.14 -10.82
C SER A 245 12.63 -10.95 -10.90
N ARG A 246 13.08 -9.80 -10.40
CA ARG A 246 12.27 -8.58 -10.27
C ARG A 246 13.12 -7.33 -10.45
N VAL A 247 12.47 -6.25 -10.87
CA VAL A 247 13.06 -4.91 -10.93
C VAL A 247 12.28 -3.99 -10.00
N ASP A 248 12.94 -3.45 -8.98
CA ASP A 248 12.30 -2.49 -8.08
C ASP A 248 12.23 -1.12 -8.78
N LEU A 249 11.05 -0.49 -8.75
CA LEU A 249 10.87 0.91 -9.12
C LEU A 249 11.40 1.77 -7.98
N LEU A 250 12.60 2.30 -8.18
CA LEU A 250 13.27 3.18 -7.25
C LEU A 250 13.33 4.60 -7.82
N PRO A 251 13.10 5.62 -6.99
CA PRO A 251 13.43 6.99 -7.39
C PRO A 251 14.94 7.13 -7.58
N ARG A 252 15.35 7.93 -8.56
CA ARG A 252 16.71 8.51 -8.54
C ARG A 252 16.77 9.61 -7.47
N GLU A 253 17.96 9.89 -6.94
CA GLU A 253 18.13 10.96 -5.94
C GLU A 253 17.58 12.31 -6.46
N GLU A 254 17.88 12.65 -7.71
CA GLU A 254 17.38 13.87 -8.37
C GLU A 254 15.84 13.90 -8.45
N GLU A 255 15.20 12.76 -8.71
CA GLU A 255 13.74 12.66 -8.77
C GLU A 255 13.11 12.82 -7.38
N ALA A 256 13.75 12.26 -6.35
CA ALA A 256 13.35 12.43 -4.98
C ALA A 256 13.48 13.89 -4.54
N ASP A 257 14.61 14.54 -4.85
CA ASP A 257 14.88 15.93 -4.52
C ASP A 257 13.87 16.87 -5.20
N ALA A 258 13.60 16.65 -6.49
CA ALA A 258 12.62 17.42 -7.24
C ALA A 258 11.20 17.27 -6.69
N ALA A 259 10.80 16.04 -6.34
CA ALA A 259 9.48 15.76 -5.77
C ALA A 259 9.28 16.38 -4.38
N VAL A 260 10.33 16.46 -3.55
CA VAL A 260 10.27 17.16 -2.25
C VAL A 260 10.06 18.66 -2.46
N ARG A 261 10.82 19.28 -3.39
CA ARG A 261 10.65 20.71 -3.73
C ARG A 261 9.28 21.00 -4.33
N GLU A 262 8.74 20.09 -5.13
CA GLU A 262 7.38 20.19 -5.65
C GLU A 262 6.34 20.14 -4.53
N ALA A 263 6.48 19.22 -3.58
CA ALA A 263 5.60 19.17 -2.41
C ALA A 263 5.66 20.46 -1.58
N GLU A 264 6.83 21.08 -1.43
CA GLU A 264 6.98 22.40 -0.79
C GLU A 264 6.30 23.52 -1.58
N ALA A 265 6.43 23.52 -2.90
CA ALA A 265 5.81 24.53 -3.75
C ALA A 265 4.27 24.44 -3.72
N LEU A 266 3.73 23.22 -3.67
CA LEU A 266 2.29 22.97 -3.56
C LEU A 266 1.75 23.30 -2.16
N PHE A 267 2.57 23.17 -1.13
CA PHE A 267 2.21 23.41 0.27
C PHE A 267 3.24 24.33 0.96
N PRO A 268 3.26 25.63 0.61
CA PRO A 268 4.24 26.56 1.17
C PRO A 268 4.00 26.85 2.65
N ASP A 269 2.78 26.62 3.15
CA ASP A 269 2.39 26.80 4.54
C ASP A 269 2.20 25.44 5.25
N ALA A 270 2.96 25.24 6.34
CA ALA A 270 2.85 24.02 7.16
C ALA A 270 1.41 23.71 7.63
N PRO A 271 0.56 24.71 7.98
CA PRO A 271 -0.84 24.45 8.30
C PRO A 271 -1.67 23.88 7.14
N ALA A 272 -1.48 24.30 5.88
CA ALA A 272 -2.23 23.69 4.78
C ALA A 272 -1.79 22.26 4.51
N LEU A 273 -0.47 21.98 4.56
CA LEU A 273 0.02 20.61 4.45
C LEU A 273 -0.60 19.72 5.53
N ALA A 274 -0.59 20.19 6.78
CA ALA A 274 -1.18 19.44 7.89
C ALA A 274 -2.67 19.17 7.66
N ARG A 275 -3.44 20.16 7.15
CA ARG A 275 -4.86 19.98 6.81
C ARG A 275 -5.07 18.98 5.66
N ASP A 276 -4.29 19.05 4.59
CA ASP A 276 -4.38 18.12 3.46
C ASP A 276 -4.05 16.68 3.90
N VAL A 277 -2.98 16.52 4.68
CA VAL A 277 -2.55 15.23 5.22
C VAL A 277 -3.57 14.68 6.20
N ALA A 278 -4.17 15.49 7.07
CA ALA A 278 -5.22 15.06 7.99
C ALA A 278 -6.51 14.63 7.26
N ARG A 279 -6.77 15.21 6.08
CA ARG A 279 -7.89 14.88 5.19
C ARG A 279 -7.49 13.94 4.06
N TRP A 280 -6.50 13.07 4.30
CA TRP A 280 -6.01 12.12 3.30
C TRP A 280 -7.14 11.28 2.68
N TRP A 281 -8.16 10.95 3.46
CA TRP A 281 -9.30 10.13 3.05
C TRP A 281 -10.30 10.82 2.11
N VAL A 282 -10.16 12.13 1.89
CA VAL A 282 -10.92 12.86 0.87
C VAL A 282 -10.25 12.61 -0.48
N VAL A 283 -10.93 11.83 -1.33
CA VAL A 283 -10.41 11.30 -2.62
C VAL A 283 -11.21 11.72 -3.83
#